data_AF-A0A938KR75-F1
#
_entry.id   AF-A0A938KR75-F1
#
_cell.length_a   1.000
_cell.length_b   1.000
_cell.length_c   1.000
_cell.angle_alpha   90.00
_cell.angle_beta   90.00
_cell.angle_gamma   90.00
#
_symmetry.space_group_name_H-M   'P 1'
#
loop_
_entity.id
_entity.type
_entity.pdbx_description
1 polymer ?
#
loop_
_entity_poly.entity_id
_entity_poly.type
_entity_poly.pdbx_seq_one_letter_code
_entity_poly.pdbx_strand_id
1 'polypeptide(L)'
;MSRAPRSLVMTLVAVSVALTACVPVPVEWGKGTRHADGALADSLRLALGADGAPVFAPAWTPPTWPEEPGQCLVSRRAGRTVTDTAYASWFTVRPDSSVLLRAARSDDGGLTWNPAVTADSVDVGRTGCARPIPFLAVDSLNGYLHLAYHLVAREGAGLFFTHVMDTGMLFHEPVPIVYGKRPSATALASRGDTVVVVYEDPNSRVPRLGIAVSRTQGHIFEGRMPASDEVGESRRPLVALRGDRVVIAWDASERGGRVPRVMLREGRIQW
;
A
#
# COMPACT_ATOMS: atom_id res chain seq x y z
N MET A 1 59.36 46.79 38.56
CA MET A 1 58.24 46.09 39.23
C MET A 1 57.14 45.84 38.20
N SER A 2 56.90 44.56 37.90
CA SER A 2 55.69 43.91 37.37
C SER A 2 54.69 44.72 36.53
N ARG A 3 54.47 44.31 35.27
CA ARG A 3 53.12 44.05 34.72
C ARG A 3 53.17 43.12 33.50
N ALA A 4 52.20 42.20 33.50
CA ALA A 4 52.09 40.94 32.77
C ALA A 4 51.83 41.08 31.25
N PRO A 5 52.06 40.01 30.45
CA PRO A 5 51.68 40.00 29.04
C PRO A 5 50.17 39.81 28.87
N ARG A 6 49.59 40.56 27.93
CA ARG A 6 48.19 40.46 27.53
C ARG A 6 47.96 39.21 26.69
N SER A 7 47.09 38.33 27.19
CA SER A 7 46.60 37.15 26.50
C SER A 7 45.88 37.52 25.20
N LEU A 8 46.35 36.96 24.08
CA LEU A 8 45.64 36.96 22.81
C LEU A 8 44.41 36.05 22.96
N VAL A 9 43.21 36.63 23.00
CA VAL A 9 41.96 35.86 22.88
C VAL A 9 41.78 35.58 21.38
N MET A 10 42.15 34.37 20.98
CA MET A 10 41.96 33.85 19.63
C MET A 10 40.51 33.36 19.53
N THR A 11 39.61 34.19 19.01
CA THR A 11 38.22 33.83 18.77
C THR A 11 38.14 32.90 17.57
N LEU A 12 38.00 31.60 17.83
CA LEU A 12 37.71 30.60 16.82
C LEU A 12 36.22 30.74 16.42
N VAL A 13 35.94 31.29 15.24
CA VAL A 13 34.60 31.24 14.64
C VAL A 13 34.45 29.87 13.97
N ALA A 14 33.77 28.95 14.64
CA ALA A 14 33.36 27.68 14.05
C ALA A 14 32.16 27.93 13.11
N VAL A 15 32.41 27.87 11.80
CA VAL A 15 31.34 27.86 10.79
C VAL A 15 30.77 26.44 10.75
N SER A 16 29.64 26.24 11.42
CA SER A 16 28.87 25.00 11.33
C SER A 16 28.09 24.98 10.02
N VAL A 17 28.65 24.35 8.98
CA VAL A 17 27.91 24.02 7.75
C VAL A 17 26.92 22.90 8.10
N ALA A 18 25.65 23.26 8.25
CA ALA A 18 24.57 22.29 8.37
C ALA A 18 24.35 21.62 7.00
N LEU A 19 24.89 20.42 6.82
CA LEU A 19 24.53 19.54 5.71
C LEU A 19 23.12 19.02 5.98
N THR A 20 22.11 19.74 5.50
CA THR A 20 20.77 19.17 5.34
C THR A 20 20.84 18.15 4.20
N ALA A 21 21.11 16.89 4.53
CA ALA A 21 20.94 15.81 3.58
C ALA A 21 19.45 15.74 3.21
N CYS A 22 19.10 16.24 2.02
CA CYS A 22 17.76 16.07 1.47
C CYS A 22 17.51 14.57 1.33
N VAL A 23 16.60 14.02 2.12
CA VAL A 23 16.11 12.66 1.91
C VAL A 23 15.51 12.62 0.51
N PRO A 24 15.99 11.74 -0.39
CA PRO A 24 15.48 11.68 -1.75
C PRO A 24 13.98 11.42 -1.74
N VAL A 25 13.25 12.21 -2.52
CA VAL A 25 11.79 12.05 -2.67
C VAL A 25 11.56 10.76 -3.46
N PRO A 26 10.78 9.79 -2.94
CA PRO A 26 10.67 8.47 -3.56
C PRO A 26 9.95 8.50 -4.92
N VAL A 27 9.09 9.50 -5.15
CA VAL A 27 8.35 9.69 -6.40
C VAL A 27 8.42 11.14 -6.84
N GLU A 28 8.90 11.36 -8.05
CA GLU A 28 8.77 12.64 -8.75
C GLU A 28 7.44 12.65 -9.51
N TRP A 29 6.52 13.52 -9.08
CA TRP A 29 5.21 13.64 -9.72
C TRP A 29 5.30 14.47 -11.01
N GLY A 30 4.63 13.99 -12.06
CA GLY A 30 4.47 14.73 -13.30
C GLY A 30 3.60 15.98 -13.15
N LYS A 31 3.49 16.75 -14.25
CA LYS A 31 2.69 17.97 -14.26
C LYS A 31 1.19 17.65 -14.24
N GLY A 32 0.53 18.04 -13.16
CA GLY A 32 -0.92 18.09 -13.04
C GLY A 32 -1.58 16.76 -12.67
N THR A 33 -2.86 16.87 -12.32
CA THR A 33 -3.76 15.75 -12.01
C THR A 33 -4.88 15.78 -13.04
N ARG A 34 -5.12 14.65 -13.71
CA ARG A 34 -6.27 14.49 -14.62
C ARG A 34 -7.50 14.08 -13.83
N HIS A 35 -8.69 14.37 -14.35
CA HIS A 35 -9.94 13.96 -13.72
C HIS A 35 -10.96 13.47 -14.75
N ALA A 36 -11.91 12.67 -14.27
CA ALA A 36 -13.11 12.26 -14.98
C ALA A 36 -14.29 12.21 -13.98
N ASP A 37 -15.51 12.40 -14.47
CA ASP A 37 -16.71 12.25 -13.63
C ASP A 37 -16.95 10.77 -13.30
N GLY A 38 -17.40 10.50 -12.07
CA GLY A 38 -17.74 9.16 -11.60
C GLY A 38 -17.00 8.76 -10.33
N ALA A 39 -17.13 7.48 -9.97
CA ALA A 39 -16.49 6.92 -8.79
C ALA A 39 -15.85 5.56 -9.11
N LEU A 40 -14.78 5.25 -8.39
CA LEU A 40 -14.12 3.96 -8.43
C LEU A 40 -14.97 2.92 -7.71
N ALA A 41 -15.22 1.80 -8.40
CA ALA A 41 -15.80 0.62 -7.78
C ALA A 41 -14.71 -0.22 -7.10
N ASP A 42 -15.05 -0.86 -5.98
CA ASP A 42 -14.12 -1.71 -5.21
C ASP A 42 -13.60 -2.93 -6.00
N SER A 43 -14.29 -3.28 -7.09
CA SER A 43 -13.91 -4.36 -8.01
C SER A 43 -12.97 -3.91 -9.11
N LEU A 44 -12.58 -2.63 -9.20
CA LEU A 44 -11.65 -2.15 -10.21
C LEU A 44 -10.19 -2.30 -9.76
N ARG A 45 -9.32 -2.50 -10.75
CA ARG A 45 -7.87 -2.37 -10.66
C ARG A 45 -7.41 -1.34 -11.68
N LEU A 46 -6.31 -0.67 -11.37
CA LEU A 46 -5.60 0.18 -12.30
C LEU A 46 -4.43 -0.62 -12.87
N ALA A 47 -4.28 -0.59 -14.19
CA ALA A 47 -3.15 -1.18 -14.91
C ALA A 47 -2.59 -0.17 -15.91
N LEU A 48 -1.42 -0.48 -16.47
CA LEU A 48 -0.85 0.26 -17.59
C LEU A 48 -0.93 -0.60 -18.84
N GLY A 49 -1.67 -0.13 -19.86
CA GLY A 49 -1.80 -0.77 -21.16
C GLY A 49 -0.46 -0.87 -21.90
N ALA A 50 -0.42 -1.57 -23.03
CA ALA A 50 0.82 -1.77 -23.80
C ALA A 50 1.43 -0.41 -24.25
N ASP A 51 0.58 0.50 -24.70
CA ASP A 51 0.90 1.90 -25.04
C ASP A 51 1.31 2.75 -23.83
N GLY A 52 1.12 2.24 -22.61
CA GLY A 52 1.34 2.96 -21.37
C GLY A 52 0.17 3.82 -20.92
N ALA A 53 -0.98 3.79 -21.60
CA ALA A 53 -2.16 4.46 -21.07
C ALA A 53 -2.61 3.77 -19.77
N PRO A 54 -3.04 4.53 -18.75
CA PRO A 54 -3.71 3.94 -17.60
C PRO A 54 -5.07 3.36 -18.02
N VAL A 55 -5.33 2.13 -17.60
CA VAL A 55 -6.55 1.39 -17.91
C VAL A 55 -7.17 0.90 -16.61
N PHE A 56 -8.47 1.17 -16.45
CA PHE A 56 -9.26 0.55 -15.40
C PHE A 56 -9.81 -0.77 -15.91
N ALA A 57 -9.55 -1.85 -15.17
CA ALA A 57 -10.03 -3.18 -15.50
C ALA A 57 -10.68 -3.82 -14.27
N PRO A 58 -11.67 -4.73 -14.45
CA PRO A 58 -12.15 -5.55 -13.35
C PRO A 58 -11.00 -6.33 -12.71
N ALA A 59 -11.01 -6.40 -11.39
CA ALA A 59 -10.18 -7.31 -10.63
C ALA A 59 -10.51 -8.75 -11.05
N TRP A 60 -9.47 -9.56 -11.23
CA TRP A 60 -9.67 -10.96 -11.54
C TRP A 60 -10.37 -11.68 -10.37
N THR A 61 -11.36 -12.51 -10.70
CA THR A 61 -12.08 -13.37 -9.76
C THR A 61 -11.90 -14.84 -10.19
N PRO A 62 -11.59 -15.75 -9.26
CA PRO A 62 -11.42 -17.15 -9.59
C PRO A 62 -12.78 -17.81 -9.91
N PRO A 63 -12.78 -18.91 -10.68
CA PRO A 63 -13.97 -19.73 -10.90
C PRO A 63 -14.56 -20.28 -9.59
N THR A 64 -13.71 -20.68 -8.65
CA THR A 64 -14.11 -21.14 -7.31
C THR A 64 -13.36 -20.34 -6.25
N TRP A 65 -14.00 -20.06 -5.12
CA TRP A 65 -13.33 -19.45 -3.96
C TRP A 65 -12.99 -20.52 -2.93
N PRO A 66 -11.86 -20.40 -2.20
CA PRO A 66 -11.64 -21.21 -1.01
C PRO A 66 -12.77 -21.02 -0.01
N GLU A 67 -13.28 -22.12 0.52
CA GLU A 67 -14.29 -22.11 1.58
C GLU A 67 -13.64 -22.31 2.94
N GLU A 68 -13.96 -21.42 3.88
CA GLU A 68 -13.53 -21.51 5.27
C GLU A 68 -14.61 -20.92 6.19
N PRO A 69 -14.94 -21.55 7.33
CA PRO A 69 -15.86 -20.98 8.31
C PRO A 69 -15.38 -19.60 8.82
N GLY A 70 -16.33 -18.67 9.01
CA GLY A 70 -16.02 -17.34 9.55
C GLY A 70 -15.38 -16.37 8.54
N GLN A 71 -15.27 -16.75 7.27
CA GLN A 71 -14.73 -15.91 6.22
C GLN A 71 -15.58 -14.65 5.97
N CYS A 72 -14.92 -13.50 5.95
CA CYS A 72 -15.50 -12.22 5.55
C CYS A 72 -15.59 -12.14 4.01
N LEU A 73 -16.73 -12.51 3.44
CA LEU A 73 -16.91 -12.57 1.98
C LEU A 73 -16.57 -11.25 1.26
N VAL A 74 -16.91 -10.11 1.87
CA VAL A 74 -16.61 -8.77 1.30
C VAL A 74 -15.11 -8.45 1.24
N SER A 75 -14.30 -9.12 2.05
CA SER A 75 -12.84 -8.92 2.11
C SER A 75 -12.08 -9.76 1.09
N ARG A 76 -12.76 -10.67 0.38
CA ARG A 76 -12.14 -11.59 -0.58
C ARG A 76 -11.45 -10.80 -1.70
N ARG A 77 -10.19 -11.10 -1.93
CA ARG A 77 -9.41 -10.63 -3.08
C ARG A 77 -8.67 -11.79 -3.70
N ALA A 78 -8.47 -11.69 -5.01
CA ALA A 78 -7.73 -12.69 -5.75
C ALA A 78 -6.91 -12.01 -6.84
N GLY A 79 -5.89 -12.73 -7.29
CA GLY A 79 -5.02 -12.36 -8.39
C GLY A 79 -4.38 -13.62 -8.95
N ARG A 80 -3.89 -13.53 -10.17
CA ARG A 80 -3.19 -14.63 -10.81
C ARG A 80 -1.92 -14.14 -11.46
N THR A 81 -0.98 -15.05 -11.61
CA THR A 81 0.20 -14.85 -12.43
C THR A 81 -0.22 -14.85 -13.92
N VAL A 82 0.75 -14.62 -14.81
CA VAL A 82 0.55 -14.84 -16.25
C VAL A 82 0.39 -16.32 -16.61
N THR A 83 0.77 -17.21 -15.69
CA THR A 83 0.54 -18.66 -15.76
C THR A 83 -0.71 -19.04 -14.96
N ASP A 84 -1.00 -20.33 -14.83
CA ASP A 84 -2.17 -20.82 -14.09
C ASP A 84 -2.04 -20.76 -12.55
N THR A 85 -0.93 -20.26 -11.98
CA THR A 85 -0.89 -20.00 -10.54
C THR A 85 -1.79 -18.82 -10.17
N ALA A 86 -2.67 -19.04 -9.19
CA ALA A 86 -3.57 -18.05 -8.61
C ALA A 86 -3.45 -17.98 -7.09
N TYR A 87 -3.81 -16.83 -6.54
CA TYR A 87 -3.83 -16.56 -5.10
C TYR A 87 -5.16 -15.92 -4.71
N ALA A 88 -5.64 -16.25 -3.52
CA ALA A 88 -6.78 -15.62 -2.87
C ALA A 88 -6.40 -15.21 -1.45
N SER A 89 -6.96 -14.09 -0.97
CA SER A 89 -6.82 -13.62 0.40
C SER A 89 -8.14 -13.10 0.96
N TRP A 90 -8.35 -13.23 2.26
CA TRP A 90 -9.53 -12.75 2.98
C TRP A 90 -9.25 -12.61 4.46
N PHE A 91 -10.14 -11.93 5.18
CA PHE A 91 -10.20 -12.02 6.63
C PHE A 91 -11.11 -13.16 7.09
N THR A 92 -10.71 -13.87 8.15
CA THR A 92 -11.55 -14.83 8.88
C THR A 92 -11.77 -14.33 10.30
N VAL A 93 -13.04 -14.19 10.71
CA VAL A 93 -13.41 -13.70 12.06
C VAL A 93 -13.21 -14.78 13.10
N ARG A 94 -12.59 -14.41 14.23
CA ARG A 94 -12.47 -15.23 15.43
C ARG A 94 -13.66 -15.00 16.37
N PRO A 95 -13.92 -15.88 17.35
CA PRO A 95 -15.01 -15.71 18.31
C PRO A 95 -14.99 -14.37 19.08
N ASP A 96 -13.81 -13.76 19.26
CA ASP A 96 -13.64 -12.47 19.94
C ASP A 96 -13.80 -11.24 19.01
N SER A 97 -14.22 -11.45 17.76
CA SER A 97 -14.33 -10.43 16.69
C SER A 97 -13.01 -9.84 16.18
N SER A 98 -11.87 -10.39 16.60
CA SER A 98 -10.59 -10.20 15.90
C SER A 98 -10.56 -11.02 14.61
N VAL A 99 -9.58 -10.76 13.74
CA VAL A 99 -9.47 -11.46 12.44
C VAL A 99 -8.11 -12.13 12.26
N LEU A 100 -8.11 -13.22 11.49
CA LEU A 100 -6.94 -13.74 10.80
C LEU A 100 -6.92 -13.16 9.38
N LEU A 101 -5.76 -12.73 8.90
CA LEU A 101 -5.54 -12.56 7.47
C LEU A 101 -5.16 -13.93 6.90
N ARG A 102 -5.99 -14.46 6.00
CA ARG A 102 -5.81 -15.77 5.37
C ARG A 102 -5.44 -15.59 3.91
N ALA A 103 -4.69 -16.57 3.39
CA ALA A 103 -4.40 -16.67 1.98
C ALA A 103 -4.35 -18.13 1.53
N ALA A 104 -4.68 -18.38 0.27
CA ALA A 104 -4.55 -19.69 -0.37
C ALA A 104 -3.94 -19.54 -1.76
N ARG A 105 -3.31 -20.63 -2.20
CA ARG A 105 -2.73 -20.78 -3.54
C ARG A 105 -3.51 -21.82 -4.32
N SER A 106 -3.62 -21.59 -5.62
CA SER A 106 -4.11 -22.53 -6.61
C SER A 106 -3.05 -22.67 -7.69
N ASP A 107 -2.89 -23.89 -8.19
CA ASP A 107 -1.95 -24.22 -9.28
C ASP A 107 -2.68 -24.50 -10.61
N ASP A 108 -4.00 -24.27 -10.67
CA ASP A 108 -4.88 -24.59 -11.80
C ASP A 108 -5.87 -23.46 -12.17
N GLY A 109 -5.45 -22.21 -11.97
CA GLY A 109 -6.22 -21.02 -12.35
C GLY A 109 -7.38 -20.70 -11.41
N GLY A 110 -7.34 -21.21 -10.18
CA GLY A 110 -8.39 -21.03 -9.18
C GLY A 110 -9.57 -21.99 -9.35
N LEU A 111 -9.34 -23.17 -9.94
CA LEU A 111 -10.35 -24.23 -9.99
C LEU A 111 -10.34 -25.04 -8.68
N THR A 112 -9.15 -25.38 -8.19
CA THR A 112 -8.91 -26.01 -6.88
C THR A 112 -7.93 -25.17 -6.06
N TRP A 113 -7.99 -25.35 -4.74
CA TRP A 113 -7.21 -24.55 -3.79
C TRP A 113 -6.48 -25.44 -2.80
N ASN A 114 -5.20 -25.15 -2.59
CA ASN A 114 -4.44 -25.69 -1.49
C ASN A 114 -5.01 -25.18 -0.15
N PRO A 115 -4.77 -25.89 0.97
CA PRO A 115 -5.20 -25.43 2.29
C PRO A 115 -4.77 -23.99 2.58
N ALA A 116 -5.70 -23.19 3.08
CA ALA A 116 -5.42 -21.79 3.37
C ALA A 116 -4.43 -21.65 4.54
N VAL A 117 -3.43 -20.81 4.38
CA VAL A 117 -2.46 -20.45 5.42
C VAL A 117 -2.85 -19.13 6.10
N THR A 118 -2.24 -18.85 7.25
CA THR A 118 -2.37 -17.56 7.94
C THR A 118 -1.22 -16.66 7.53
N ALA A 119 -1.55 -15.53 6.90
CA ALA A 119 -0.59 -14.49 6.53
C ALA A 119 -0.30 -13.55 7.71
N ASP A 120 -1.32 -13.27 8.53
CA ASP A 120 -1.17 -12.52 9.77
C ASP A 120 -2.26 -12.92 10.79
N SER A 121 -1.90 -12.91 12.06
CA SER A 121 -2.74 -13.25 13.20
C SER A 121 -2.69 -12.23 14.35
N VAL A 122 -1.95 -11.12 14.21
CA VAL A 122 -1.72 -10.20 15.35
C VAL A 122 -2.91 -9.33 15.72
N ASP A 123 -3.98 -9.35 14.93
CA ASP A 123 -5.16 -8.53 15.20
C ASP A 123 -5.77 -8.84 16.56
N VAL A 124 -6.01 -7.76 17.31
CA VAL A 124 -6.75 -7.73 18.58
C VAL A 124 -7.95 -6.77 18.52
N GLY A 125 -8.21 -6.17 17.35
CA GLY A 125 -9.38 -5.34 17.12
C GLY A 125 -10.68 -6.15 17.22
N ARG A 126 -11.79 -5.51 17.57
CA ARG A 126 -13.10 -6.19 17.74
C ARG A 126 -14.13 -5.77 16.70
N THR A 127 -13.67 -5.53 15.48
CA THR A 127 -14.51 -4.98 14.40
C THR A 127 -15.07 -6.05 13.47
N GLY A 128 -14.65 -7.31 13.61
CA GLY A 128 -15.08 -8.42 12.76
C GLY A 128 -14.83 -8.12 11.28
N CYS A 129 -15.83 -8.36 10.43
CA CYS A 129 -15.76 -8.10 8.99
C CYS A 129 -15.90 -6.63 8.58
N ALA A 130 -16.24 -5.72 9.49
CA ALA A 130 -16.41 -4.30 9.18
C ALA A 130 -15.05 -3.57 9.17
N ARG A 131 -14.13 -4.02 8.32
CA ARG A 131 -12.74 -3.53 8.22
C ARG A 131 -12.42 -3.12 6.78
N PRO A 132 -11.40 -2.26 6.58
CA PRO A 132 -10.86 -2.03 5.25
C PRO A 132 -10.47 -3.34 4.60
N ILE A 133 -10.88 -3.52 3.35
CA ILE A 133 -10.61 -4.75 2.61
C ILE A 133 -9.10 -4.85 2.37
N PRO A 134 -8.44 -6.00 2.68
CA PRO A 134 -7.04 -6.17 2.35
C PRO A 134 -6.86 -6.06 0.84
N PHE A 135 -5.70 -5.57 0.41
CA PHE A 135 -5.35 -5.53 -0.99
C PHE A 135 -4.34 -6.63 -1.30
N LEU A 136 -4.56 -7.29 -2.44
CA LEU A 136 -3.71 -8.36 -2.96
C LEU A 136 -3.15 -7.91 -4.31
N ALA A 137 -1.84 -8.02 -4.49
CA ALA A 137 -1.17 -7.93 -5.79
C ALA A 137 -0.31 -9.19 -6.01
N VAL A 138 -0.26 -9.64 -7.26
CA VAL A 138 0.64 -10.69 -7.70
C VAL A 138 1.64 -10.03 -8.63
N ASP A 139 2.91 -10.16 -8.30
CA ASP A 139 3.98 -9.55 -9.07
C ASP A 139 4.06 -10.18 -10.46
N SER A 140 4.06 -9.32 -11.48
CA SER A 140 4.06 -9.77 -12.89
C SER A 140 5.38 -10.38 -13.35
N LEU A 141 6.50 -10.14 -12.64
CA LEU A 141 7.84 -10.57 -13.02
C LEU A 141 8.23 -11.88 -12.33
N ASN A 142 8.01 -11.97 -11.01
CA ASN A 142 8.42 -13.14 -10.21
C ASN A 142 7.25 -13.98 -9.68
N GLY A 143 6.00 -13.53 -9.84
CA GLY A 143 4.80 -14.26 -9.40
C GLY A 143 4.57 -14.24 -7.89
N TYR A 144 5.30 -13.39 -7.15
CA TYR A 144 5.20 -13.27 -5.70
C TYR A 144 3.88 -12.64 -5.29
N LEU A 145 3.34 -13.16 -4.18
CA LEU A 145 2.12 -12.66 -3.57
C LEU A 145 2.49 -11.56 -2.58
N HIS A 146 1.86 -10.40 -2.73
CA HIS A 146 2.02 -9.28 -1.84
C HIS A 146 0.65 -8.84 -1.29
N LEU A 147 0.60 -8.60 0.02
CA LEU A 147 -0.61 -8.20 0.75
C LEU A 147 -0.37 -6.90 1.50
N ALA A 148 -1.33 -5.98 1.42
CA ALA A 148 -1.38 -4.76 2.24
C ALA A 148 -2.74 -4.67 2.94
N TYR A 149 -2.75 -4.36 4.23
CA TYR A 149 -3.95 -4.52 5.06
C TYR A 149 -3.89 -3.67 6.33
N HIS A 150 -5.06 -3.32 6.85
CA HIS A 150 -5.17 -2.55 8.09
C HIS A 150 -5.65 -3.44 9.23
N LEU A 151 -4.91 -3.47 10.34
CA LEU A 151 -5.26 -4.20 11.56
C LEU A 151 -5.11 -3.32 12.80
N VAL A 152 -5.70 -3.79 13.90
CA VAL A 152 -5.42 -3.29 15.23
C VAL A 152 -4.54 -4.32 15.92
N ALA A 153 -3.23 -4.12 15.89
CA ALA A 153 -2.27 -4.99 16.58
C ALA A 153 -2.01 -4.50 18.02
N ARG A 154 -1.31 -5.29 18.83
CA ARG A 154 -1.03 -4.95 20.24
C ARG A 154 -0.14 -3.72 20.37
N GLU A 155 0.82 -3.60 19.47
CA GLU A 155 1.75 -2.49 19.32
C GLU A 155 1.10 -1.23 18.75
N GLY A 156 -0.03 -1.36 18.05
CA GLY A 156 -0.79 -0.24 17.53
C GLY A 156 -1.65 -0.61 16.31
N ALA A 157 -2.69 0.19 16.08
CA ALA A 157 -3.44 0.14 14.84
C ALA A 157 -2.63 0.75 13.69
N GLY A 158 -2.71 0.16 12.50
CA GLY A 158 -1.92 0.62 11.37
C GLY A 158 -2.18 -0.14 10.09
N LEU A 159 -1.53 0.34 9.03
CA LEU A 159 -1.39 -0.33 7.75
C LEU A 159 -0.11 -1.15 7.75
N PHE A 160 -0.22 -2.42 7.40
CA PHE A 160 0.85 -3.41 7.39
C PHE A 160 0.97 -4.05 6.03
N PHE A 161 2.11 -4.67 5.78
CA PHE A 161 2.45 -5.36 4.56
C PHE A 161 3.08 -6.71 4.87
N THR A 162 2.72 -7.74 4.12
CA THR A 162 3.48 -9.01 4.09
C THR A 162 3.50 -9.56 2.67
N HIS A 163 4.39 -10.50 2.40
CA HIS A 163 4.52 -11.15 1.10
C HIS A 163 5.05 -12.58 1.24
N VAL A 164 4.95 -13.31 0.14
CA VAL A 164 5.51 -14.66 -0.06
C VAL A 164 6.44 -14.59 -1.26
N MET A 165 7.67 -15.12 -1.11
CA MET A 165 8.66 -15.24 -2.18
C MET A 165 8.90 -16.69 -2.64
N ASP A 166 8.16 -17.64 -2.08
CA ASP A 166 8.29 -19.06 -2.39
C ASP A 166 6.96 -19.70 -2.78
N THR A 167 7.02 -20.97 -3.20
CA THR A 167 5.82 -21.72 -3.59
C THR A 167 5.07 -22.32 -2.40
N GLY A 168 5.69 -22.33 -1.20
CA GLY A 168 5.16 -22.94 0.01
C GLY A 168 4.18 -22.06 0.79
N MET A 169 3.91 -20.83 0.31
CA MET A 169 3.05 -19.87 1.01
C MET A 169 3.57 -19.50 2.40
N LEU A 170 4.90 -19.47 2.57
CA LEU A 170 5.54 -18.98 3.79
C LEU A 170 5.58 -17.45 3.76
N PHE A 171 4.76 -16.84 4.59
CA PHE A 171 4.71 -15.38 4.71
C PHE A 171 5.90 -14.87 5.51
N HIS A 172 6.55 -13.83 4.98
CA HIS A 172 7.52 -13.05 5.73
C HIS A 172 6.83 -12.28 6.86
N GLU A 173 7.58 -11.91 7.90
CA GLU A 173 7.05 -11.14 9.00
C GLU A 173 6.38 -9.84 8.52
N PRO A 174 5.19 -9.47 9.02
CA PRO A 174 4.53 -8.22 8.68
C PRO A 174 5.40 -7.00 8.95
N VAL A 175 5.50 -6.11 7.96
CA VAL A 175 6.21 -4.83 8.05
C VAL A 175 5.18 -3.70 8.19
N PRO A 176 5.29 -2.83 9.21
CA PRO A 176 4.40 -1.67 9.35
C PRO A 176 4.69 -0.61 8.28
N ILE A 177 3.68 -0.29 7.46
CA ILE A 177 3.74 0.82 6.49
C ILE A 177 3.41 2.14 7.14
N VAL A 178 2.45 2.21 8.06
CA VAL A 178 2.14 3.43 8.84
C VAL A 178 1.22 3.07 10.00
N TYR A 179 1.52 3.57 11.20
CA TYR A 179 0.61 3.47 12.34
C TYR A 179 -0.42 4.60 12.31
N GLY A 180 -1.64 4.29 12.71
CA GLY A 180 -2.73 5.25 12.84
C GLY A 180 -4.05 4.54 13.11
N LYS A 181 -4.92 5.16 13.93
CA LYS A 181 -6.15 4.52 14.43
C LYS A 181 -7.30 4.53 13.43
N ARG A 182 -7.25 5.38 12.39
CA ARG A 182 -8.34 5.42 11.41
C ARG A 182 -8.18 4.26 10.42
N PRO A 183 -9.28 3.58 10.07
CA PRO A 183 -9.24 2.56 9.03
C PRO A 183 -8.66 3.13 7.73
N SER A 184 -7.69 2.43 7.15
CA SER A 184 -6.98 2.85 5.93
C SER A 184 -7.33 1.93 4.78
N ALA A 185 -8.06 2.42 3.77
CA ALA A 185 -8.11 1.76 2.47
C ALA A 185 -6.72 1.84 1.81
N THR A 186 -6.36 0.83 1.02
CA THR A 186 -5.03 0.74 0.42
C THR A 186 -5.10 0.12 -0.97
N ALA A 187 -4.12 0.45 -1.80
CA ALA A 187 -3.80 -0.23 -3.04
C ALA A 187 -2.30 -0.47 -3.14
N LEU A 188 -1.94 -1.49 -3.91
CA LEU A 188 -0.59 -2.03 -3.98
C LEU A 188 -0.27 -2.41 -5.42
N ALA A 189 0.94 -2.07 -5.88
CA ALA A 189 1.50 -2.59 -7.11
C ALA A 189 2.96 -3.01 -6.87
N SER A 190 3.38 -4.10 -7.49
CA SER A 190 4.74 -4.60 -7.39
C SER A 190 5.32 -4.92 -8.77
N ARG A 191 6.64 -4.79 -8.87
CA ARG A 191 7.43 -5.27 -10.00
C ARG A 191 8.84 -5.61 -9.54
N GLY A 192 9.15 -6.91 -9.45
CA GLY A 192 10.46 -7.36 -8.97
C GLY A 192 10.73 -6.85 -7.56
N ASP A 193 11.81 -6.10 -7.37
CA ASP A 193 12.18 -5.55 -6.06
C ASP A 193 11.36 -4.34 -5.61
N THR A 194 10.61 -3.74 -6.53
CA THR A 194 9.85 -2.52 -6.25
C THR A 194 8.44 -2.85 -5.80
N VAL A 195 8.06 -2.30 -4.64
CA VAL A 195 6.69 -2.38 -4.13
C VAL A 195 6.20 -0.97 -3.82
N VAL A 196 5.05 -0.60 -4.37
CA VAL A 196 4.39 0.68 -4.14
C VAL A 196 3.08 0.44 -3.41
N VAL A 197 2.91 1.10 -2.27
CA VAL A 197 1.65 1.09 -1.51
C VAL A 197 1.09 2.50 -1.47
N VAL A 198 -0.15 2.67 -1.91
CA VAL A 198 -0.90 3.92 -1.81
C VAL A 198 -2.05 3.71 -0.85
N TYR A 199 -2.23 4.62 0.10
CA TYR A 199 -3.13 4.40 1.23
C TYR A 199 -3.84 5.68 1.66
N GLU A 200 -5.05 5.54 2.20
CA GLU A 200 -5.70 6.61 2.95
C GLU A 200 -4.93 6.86 4.25
N ASP A 201 -4.30 8.03 4.41
CA ASP A 201 -3.47 8.33 5.58
C ASP A 201 -4.30 8.22 6.87
N PRO A 202 -4.02 7.22 7.74
CA PRO A 202 -4.81 6.99 8.93
C PRO A 202 -4.64 8.13 9.97
N ASN A 203 -3.65 9.01 9.79
CA ASN A 203 -3.38 10.14 10.67
C ASN A 203 -3.97 11.45 10.15
N SER A 204 -4.35 11.53 8.88
CA SER A 204 -4.92 12.76 8.31
C SER A 204 -6.31 13.10 8.88
N ARG A 205 -6.55 14.40 9.12
CA ARG A 205 -7.85 14.90 9.66
C ARG A 205 -9.00 14.74 8.67
N VAL A 206 -8.69 14.86 7.38
CA VAL A 206 -9.58 14.58 6.26
C VAL A 206 -8.93 13.48 5.42
N PRO A 207 -9.68 12.60 4.75
CA PRO A 207 -9.09 11.56 3.91
C PRO A 207 -8.15 12.16 2.88
N ARG A 208 -6.90 11.69 2.92
CA ARG A 208 -5.80 12.08 2.04
C ARG A 208 -5.03 10.83 1.69
N LEU A 209 -4.36 10.83 0.55
CA LEU A 209 -3.54 9.69 0.17
C LEU A 209 -2.08 9.92 0.53
N GLY A 210 -1.48 8.92 1.16
CA GLY A 210 -0.03 8.74 1.23
C GLY A 210 0.44 7.68 0.24
N ILE A 211 1.73 7.72 -0.09
CA ILE A 211 2.42 6.68 -0.84
C ILE A 211 3.66 6.24 -0.07
N ALA A 212 3.93 4.93 -0.06
CA ALA A 212 5.15 4.33 0.45
C ALA A 212 5.78 3.48 -0.66
N VAL A 213 7.10 3.59 -0.82
CA VAL A 213 7.86 2.82 -1.81
C VAL A 213 8.91 1.99 -1.10
N SER A 214 8.98 0.72 -1.47
CA SER A 214 10.05 -0.21 -1.09
C SER A 214 10.84 -0.59 -2.33
N ARG A 215 12.15 -0.73 -2.16
CA ARG A 215 13.09 -1.25 -3.15
C ARG A 215 13.71 -2.59 -2.75
N THR A 216 13.20 -3.19 -1.68
CA THR A 216 13.65 -4.46 -1.12
C THR A 216 12.47 -5.43 -0.99
N GLN A 217 11.64 -5.55 -2.04
CA GLN A 217 10.48 -6.46 -2.11
C GLN A 217 9.43 -6.27 -0.99
N GLY A 218 9.51 -5.14 -0.28
CA GLY A 218 8.65 -4.76 0.83
C GLY A 218 9.18 -5.16 2.21
N HIS A 219 10.44 -5.59 2.32
CA HIS A 219 11.10 -5.75 3.63
C HIS A 219 11.29 -4.40 4.36
N ILE A 220 11.42 -3.29 3.63
CA ILE A 220 11.59 -1.95 4.20
C ILE A 220 10.87 -0.91 3.34
N PHE A 221 10.12 0.00 3.98
CA PHE A 221 9.52 1.17 3.33
C PHE A 221 10.20 2.46 3.81
N GLU A 222 11.24 2.89 3.09
CA GLU A 222 12.17 3.96 3.50
C GLU A 222 11.63 5.38 3.24
N GLY A 223 10.71 5.55 2.29
CA GLY A 223 10.16 6.84 1.92
C GLY A 223 8.63 6.85 1.92
N ARG A 224 8.05 7.78 2.67
CA ARG A 224 6.61 8.07 2.66
C ARG A 224 6.40 9.53 2.28
N MET A 225 5.44 9.81 1.42
CA MET A 225 5.10 11.19 1.04
C MET A 225 3.62 11.32 0.71
N PRO A 226 3.07 12.55 0.69
CA PRO A 226 1.73 12.80 0.16
C PRO A 226 1.61 12.39 -1.31
N ALA A 227 0.49 11.74 -1.65
CA ALA A 227 0.20 11.24 -2.98
C ALA A 227 -0.94 12.02 -3.67
N SER A 228 -1.98 12.36 -2.92
CA SER A 228 -3.04 13.26 -3.37
C SER A 228 -2.64 14.73 -3.25
N ASP A 229 -3.39 15.62 -3.88
CA ASP A 229 -3.29 17.06 -3.62
C ASP A 229 -3.94 17.43 -2.26
N GLU A 230 -3.91 18.73 -1.94
CA GLU A 230 -4.48 19.30 -0.71
C GLU A 230 -5.95 19.75 -0.86
N VAL A 231 -6.61 19.45 -1.99
CA VAL A 231 -8.00 19.87 -2.24
C VAL A 231 -8.97 18.72 -1.98
N GLY A 232 -10.08 18.97 -1.26
CA GLY A 232 -11.14 17.95 -1.05
C GLY A 232 -10.77 16.75 -0.19
N GLU A 233 -11.59 15.70 -0.18
CA GLU A 233 -11.22 14.37 0.35
C GLU A 233 -10.63 13.51 -0.77
N SER A 234 -9.71 12.60 -0.44
CA SER A 234 -9.16 11.62 -1.37
C SER A 234 -9.27 10.22 -0.78
N ARG A 235 -9.96 9.32 -1.48
CA ARG A 235 -10.35 7.99 -0.99
C ARG A 235 -10.20 6.91 -2.06
N ARG A 236 -10.29 5.64 -1.65
CA ARG A 236 -10.28 4.46 -2.54
C ARG A 236 -9.13 4.50 -3.54
N PRO A 237 -7.87 4.50 -3.06
CA PRO A 237 -6.73 4.54 -3.95
C PRO A 237 -6.72 3.31 -4.87
N LEU A 238 -6.23 3.51 -6.09
CA LEU A 238 -5.73 2.48 -6.99
C LEU A 238 -4.33 2.87 -7.43
N VAL A 239 -3.48 1.88 -7.74
CA VAL A 239 -2.11 2.11 -8.20
C VAL A 239 -1.73 1.11 -9.28
N ALA A 240 -0.97 1.58 -10.26
CA ALA A 240 -0.31 0.77 -11.27
C ALA A 240 1.17 1.13 -11.37
N LEU A 241 1.99 0.13 -11.67
CA LEU A 241 3.45 0.23 -11.78
C LEU A 241 3.93 -0.45 -13.06
N ARG A 242 4.80 0.22 -13.82
CA ARG A 242 5.51 -0.38 -14.96
C ARG A 242 6.87 0.29 -15.14
N GLY A 243 7.94 -0.46 -14.88
CA GLY A 243 9.28 0.12 -14.79
C GLY A 243 9.36 1.09 -13.60
N ASP A 244 9.88 2.28 -13.84
CA ASP A 244 9.90 3.39 -12.88
C ASP A 244 8.58 4.19 -12.83
N ARG A 245 7.68 4.01 -13.81
CA ARG A 245 6.45 4.78 -13.89
C ARG A 245 5.39 4.24 -12.94
N VAL A 246 4.89 5.13 -12.09
CA VAL A 246 3.76 4.90 -11.19
C VAL A 246 2.58 5.77 -11.61
N VAL A 247 1.39 5.19 -11.62
CA VAL A 247 0.14 5.92 -11.79
C VAL A 247 -0.78 5.59 -10.63
N ILE A 248 -1.36 6.61 -10.02
CA ILE A 248 -2.33 6.47 -8.95
C ILE A 248 -3.66 7.06 -9.39
N ALA A 249 -4.76 6.47 -8.93
CA ALA A 249 -6.10 7.01 -9.10
C ALA A 249 -6.86 6.99 -7.77
N TRP A 250 -7.81 7.89 -7.60
CA TRP A 250 -8.61 7.97 -6.38
C TRP A 250 -9.96 8.66 -6.60
N ASP A 251 -10.90 8.40 -5.70
CA ASP A 251 -12.13 9.18 -5.60
C ASP A 251 -11.84 10.49 -4.87
N ALA A 252 -12.11 11.60 -5.53
CA ALA A 252 -12.09 12.94 -4.96
C ALA A 252 -13.51 13.47 -4.76
N SER A 253 -13.72 14.10 -3.61
CA SER A 253 -14.93 14.89 -3.33
C SER A 253 -14.54 16.28 -2.85
N GLU A 254 -15.11 17.30 -3.49
CA GLU A 254 -15.05 18.67 -2.98
C GLU A 254 -16.03 18.84 -1.82
N ARG A 255 -15.71 19.74 -0.88
CA ARG A 255 -16.62 20.09 0.21
C ARG A 255 -17.89 20.73 -0.38
N GLY A 256 -19.00 20.00 -0.40
CA GLY A 256 -20.29 20.46 -0.96
C GLY A 256 -20.55 20.06 -2.43
N GLY A 257 -19.62 19.34 -3.08
CA GLY A 257 -19.83 18.78 -4.42
C GLY A 257 -20.69 17.51 -4.40
N ARG A 258 -21.64 17.38 -5.32
CA ARG A 258 -22.55 16.21 -5.41
C ARG A 258 -22.05 15.08 -6.31
N VAL A 259 -21.08 15.36 -7.19
CA VAL A 259 -20.58 14.38 -8.16
C VAL A 259 -19.17 13.95 -7.74
N PRO A 260 -18.95 12.66 -7.41
CA PRO A 260 -17.59 12.16 -7.20
C PRO A 260 -16.79 12.32 -8.49
N ARG A 261 -15.49 12.60 -8.36
CA ARG A 261 -14.55 12.66 -9.47
C ARG A 261 -13.48 11.59 -9.27
N VAL A 262 -13.15 10.87 -10.33
CA VAL A 262 -11.96 10.04 -10.36
C VAL A 262 -10.78 10.92 -10.75
N MET A 263 -9.80 11.04 -9.88
CA MET A 263 -8.55 11.74 -10.14
C MET A 263 -7.47 10.75 -10.57
N LEU A 264 -6.52 11.21 -11.39
CA LEU A 264 -5.39 10.41 -11.86
C LEU A 264 -4.11 11.24 -11.83
N ARG A 265 -3.07 10.70 -11.19
CA ARG A 265 -1.74 11.34 -11.10
C ARG A 265 -0.67 10.37 -11.51
N GLU A 266 0.27 10.85 -12.32
CA GLU A 266 1.41 10.07 -12.81
C GLU A 266 2.70 10.58 -12.18
N GLY A 267 3.62 9.66 -11.90
CA GLY A 267 4.95 9.99 -11.40
C GLY A 267 5.99 8.96 -11.83
N ARG A 268 7.24 9.24 -11.46
CA ARG A 268 8.38 8.34 -11.64
C ARG A 268 9.04 8.07 -10.30
N ILE A 269 9.26 6.80 -10.02
CA ILE A 269 10.06 6.36 -8.89
C ILE A 269 11.49 6.81 -9.15
N GLN A 270 12.03 7.58 -8.20
CA GLN A 270 13.43 8.00 -8.24
C GLN A 270 14.28 6.89 -7.66
N TRP A 271 15.52 6.75 -8.15
CA TRP A 271 16.52 5.79 -7.69
C TRP A 271 17.63 6.51 -6.94
#